data_AF-A0A524DFZ7-F1
#
_entry.id   AF-A0A524DFZ7-F1
#
_cell.length_a   1.000
_cell.length_b   1.000
_cell.length_c   1.000
_cell.angle_alpha   90.00
_cell.angle_beta   90.00
_cell.angle_gamma   90.00
#
_symmetry.space_group_name_H-M   'P 1'
#
loop_
_entity.id
_entity.type
_entity.pdbx_description
1 polymer ?
#
loop_
_entity_poly.entity_id
_entity_poly.type
_entity_poly.pdbx_seq_one_letter_code
_entity_poly.pdbx_strand_id
1 'polypeptide(L)' 'MPYSPPKKITVILSLLLLALGVSIIFAVIFGVFPEFLLDFNFTAAIEDVSDSQAWGFIGMIFVCLSWILFYLGITMRGI' A
#
# COMPACT_ATOMS: atom_id res chain seq x y z
N MET A 1 8.50 16.80 -21.74
CA MET A 1 8.39 15.35 -22.06
C MET A 1 6.98 15.11 -22.57
N PRO A 2 6.79 14.48 -23.74
CA PRO A 2 5.44 14.13 -24.20
C PRO A 2 4.79 13.19 -23.19
N TYR A 3 3.55 13.49 -22.80
CA TYR A 3 2.75 12.64 -21.93
C TYR A 3 2.50 11.31 -22.66
N SER A 4 3.17 10.25 -22.21
CA SER A 4 2.88 8.89 -22.66
C SER A 4 1.93 8.26 -21.65
N PRO A 5 0.71 7.84 -22.05
CA PRO A 5 -0.26 7.27 -21.12
C PRO A 5 0.34 6.03 -20.44
N PRO A 6 0.07 5.73 -19.17
CA PRO A 6 0.67 4.56 -18.48
C PRO A 6 0.23 3.22 -19.11
N LYS A 7 1.03 2.15 -18.92
CA LYS A 7 0.64 0.80 -19.35
C LYS A 7 -0.60 0.35 -18.57
N LYS A 8 -1.55 -0.33 -19.23
CA LYS A 8 -2.75 -0.88 -18.57
C LYS A 8 -2.39 -1.73 -17.34
N ILE A 9 -1.30 -2.51 -17.43
CA ILE A 9 -0.82 -3.37 -16.34
C ILE A 9 -0.34 -2.54 -15.14
N THR A 10 0.45 -1.47 -15.35
CA THR A 10 0.91 -0.64 -14.22
C THR A 10 -0.25 0.09 -13.54
N VAL A 11 -1.27 0.50 -14.31
CA VAL A 11 -2.50 1.10 -13.74
C VAL A 11 -3.25 0.08 -12.89
N ILE A 12 -3.44 -1.15 -13.38
CA ILE A 12 -4.13 -2.22 -12.64
C ILE A 12 -3.37 -2.56 -11.36
N LEU A 13 -2.04 -2.73 -11.44
CA LEU A 13 -1.22 -3.03 -10.28
C LEU A 13 -1.24 -1.90 -9.25
N SER A 14 -1.11 -0.64 -9.68
CA SER A 14 -1.21 0.51 -8.77
C SER A 14 -2.57 0.58 -8.10
N LEU A 15 -3.67 0.29 -8.82
CA LEU A 15 -5.01 0.28 -8.24
C LEU A 15 -5.20 -0.83 -7.22
N LEU A 16 -4.68 -2.04 -7.49
CA LEU A 16 -4.76 -3.16 -6.54
C LEU A 16 -3.95 -2.86 -5.27
N LEU A 17 -2.74 -2.32 -5.42
CA LEU A 17 -1.91 -1.90 -4.29
C LEU A 17 -2.56 -0.78 -3.48
N LEU A 18 -3.16 0.20 -4.15
CA LEU A 18 -3.88 1.28 -3.49
C LEU A 18 -5.09 0.74 -2.72
N ALA A 19 -5.89 -0.13 -3.35
CA ALA A 19 -7.07 -0.73 -2.71
C ALA A 19 -6.68 -1.55 -1.48
N LEU A 20 -5.57 -2.28 -1.54
CA LEU A 20 -5.05 -3.07 -0.43
C LEU A 20 -4.47 -2.18 0.69
N GLY A 21 -3.74 -1.13 0.35
CA GLY A 21 -3.24 -0.17 1.35
C GLY A 21 -4.38 0.57 2.06
N VAL A 22 -5.38 1.03 1.30
CA VAL A 22 -6.56 1.72 1.86
C VAL A 22 -7.41 0.79 2.70
N SER A 23 -7.60 -0.48 2.30
CA SER A 23 -8.38 -1.43 3.10
C SER A 23 -7.73 -1.73 4.44
N ILE A 24 -6.40 -1.86 4.49
CA ILE A 24 -5.64 -2.00 5.74
C ILE A 24 -5.82 -0.76 6.62
N ILE A 25 -5.68 0.45 6.07
CA ILE A 25 -5.87 1.69 6.82
C ILE A 25 -7.30 1.79 7.37
N PHE A 26 -8.30 1.43 6.57
CA PHE A 26 -9.69 1.37 7.01
C PHE A 26 -9.89 0.37 8.15
N ALA A 27 -9.35 -0.84 8.02
CA ALA A 27 -9.41 -1.85 9.08
C ALA A 27 -8.81 -1.35 10.39
N VAL A 28 -7.67 -0.64 10.32
CA VAL A 28 -7.01 -0.03 11.48
C VAL A 28 -7.88 1.08 12.11
N ILE A 29 -8.44 1.99 11.30
CA ILE A 29 -9.25 3.12 11.78
C ILE A 29 -10.56 2.65 12.43
N PHE A 30 -11.23 1.67 11.81
CA PHE A 30 -12.51 1.17 12.29
C PHE A 30 -12.36 0.06 13.34
N GLY A 31 -11.13 -0.36 13.66
CA GLY A 31 -10.85 -1.46 14.59
C GLY A 31 -11.37 -2.81 14.10
N VAL A 32 -11.72 -2.92 12.81
CA VAL A 32 -12.18 -4.17 12.18
C VAL A 32 -10.95 -4.87 11.62
N PHE A 33 -10.13 -5.42 12.52
CA PHE A 33 -9.00 -6.24 12.12
C PHE A 33 -9.50 -7.62 11.70
N PRO A 34 -9.26 -8.05 10.45
CA PRO A 34 -9.49 -9.43 10.07
C PRO A 34 -8.66 -10.36 10.96
N GLU A 35 -9.26 -11.45 11.43
CA GLU A 35 -8.61 -12.42 12.34
C GLU A 35 -7.27 -12.94 11.79
N PHE A 36 -7.14 -13.07 10.47
CA PHE A 36 -5.88 -13.50 9.82
C PHE A 36 -4.73 -12.48 9.94
N LEU A 37 -5.01 -11.19 10.17
CA LEU A 37 -3.98 -10.16 10.40
C LEU A 37 -3.54 -10.11 11.87
N LEU A 38 -4.40 -10.54 12.80
CA LEU A 38 -4.09 -10.62 14.23
C LEU A 38 -3.21 -11.84 14.54
N ASP A 39 -3.38 -12.94 13.82
CA ASP A 39 -2.52 -14.13 13.90
C ASP A 39 -1.11 -13.86 13.34
N PHE A 40 -0.97 -12.86 12.48
CA PHE A 40 0.33 -12.28 12.16
C PHE A 40 0.77 -11.43 13.34
N ASN A 41 1.32 -12.10 14.36
CA ASN A 41 2.07 -11.45 15.41
C ASN A 41 3.34 -10.86 14.76
N PHE A 42 3.18 -9.66 14.21
CA PHE A 42 4.30 -8.76 13.99
C PHE A 42 4.81 -8.46 15.39
N THR A 43 5.67 -9.34 15.91
CA THR A 43 6.58 -8.99 16.97
C THR A 43 7.40 -7.86 16.37
N ALA A 44 6.90 -6.64 16.54
CA ALA A 44 7.49 -5.47 15.94
C ALA A 44 8.95 -5.53 16.36
N ALA A 45 9.88 -5.46 15.42
CA ALA A 45 11.30 -5.33 15.74
C ALA A 45 11.61 -4.01 16.50
N ILE A 46 10.57 -3.29 16.91
CA ILE A 46 10.52 -2.03 17.62
C ILE A 46 9.63 -2.29 18.83
N GLU A 47 10.26 -2.40 20.00
CA GLU A 47 9.67 -2.87 21.26
C GLU A 47 8.48 -2.00 21.77
N ASP A 48 8.32 -0.79 21.22
CA ASP A 48 7.35 0.22 21.68
C ASP A 48 6.18 0.48 20.71
N VAL A 49 6.04 -0.27 19.62
CA VAL A 49 5.01 -0.02 18.60
C VAL A 49 3.85 -1.02 18.75
N SER A 50 2.62 -0.52 18.87
CA SER A 50 1.45 -1.41 18.90
C SER A 50 1.18 -2.05 17.54
N ASP A 51 0.65 -3.27 17.50
CA ASP A 51 0.35 -3.99 16.25
C ASP A 51 -0.50 -3.16 15.27
N SER A 52 -1.45 -2.40 15.81
CA SER A 52 -2.28 -1.48 15.02
C SER A 52 -1.48 -0.37 14.33
N GLN A 53 -0.45 0.17 15.00
CA GLN A 53 0.45 1.16 14.44
C GLN A 53 1.35 0.54 13.36
N ALA A 54 1.87 -0.67 13.61
CA ALA A 54 2.67 -1.41 12.62
C ALA A 54 1.87 -1.67 11.34
N TRP A 55 0.62 -2.14 11.46
CA TRP A 55 -0.28 -2.31 10.32
C TRP A 55 -0.64 -0.99 9.63
N GLY A 56 -0.80 0.10 10.38
CA GLY A 56 -0.96 1.44 9.83
C GLY A 56 0.23 1.88 8.96
N PHE A 57 1.47 1.63 9.42
CA PHE A 57 2.68 1.91 8.64
C PHE A 57 2.75 1.07 7.37
N ILE A 58 2.43 -0.22 7.46
CA ILE A 58 2.37 -1.11 6.29
C ILE A 58 1.34 -0.61 5.26
N GLY A 59 0.15 -0.22 5.72
CA GLY A 59 -0.89 0.37 4.87
C GLY A 59 -0.40 1.63 4.15
N MET A 60 0.27 2.53 4.85
CA MET A 60 0.86 3.73 4.24
C MET A 60 1.96 3.39 3.23
N ILE A 61 2.82 2.40 3.50
CA ILE A 61 3.85 1.94 2.57
C ILE A 61 3.22 1.44 1.27
N PHE A 62 2.12 0.67 1.34
CA PHE A 62 1.41 0.21 0.15
C PHE A 62 0.79 1.36 -0.65
N VAL A 63 0.22 2.36 0.01
CA VAL A 63 -0.28 3.58 -0.65
C VAL A 63 0.87 4.31 -1.37
N CYS A 64 2.00 4.53 -0.70
CA CYS A 64 3.17 5.16 -1.31
C CYS A 64 3.72 4.36 -2.51
N LEU A 65 3.82 3.04 -2.38
CA LEU A 65 4.25 2.15 -3.46
C LEU A 65 3.30 2.21 -4.67
N SER A 66 1.99 2.30 -4.42
CA SER A 66 1.01 2.42 -5.49
C SER A 66 1.22 3.69 -6.34
N TRP A 67 1.52 4.81 -5.68
CA TRP A 67 1.82 6.08 -6.33
C TRP A 67 3.13 6.04 -7.10
N ILE A 68 4.17 5.43 -6.53
CA ILE A 68 5.47 5.25 -7.19
C ILE A 68 5.32 4.40 -8.46
N LEU A 69 4.58 3.28 -8.38
CA LEU A 69 4.32 2.42 -9.54
C LEU A 69 3.54 3.14 -10.64
N PHE A 70 2.56 3.96 -10.25
CA PHE A 70 1.81 4.78 -11.21
C PHE A 70 2.72 5.80 -11.90
N TYR A 71 3.55 6.52 -11.12
CA TYR A 71 4.53 7.49 -11.63
C TYR A 71 5.58 6.85 -12.54
N LEU A 72 6.13 5.68 -12.17
CA LEU A 72 7.02 4.89 -13.01
C LEU A 72 6.34 4.46 -14.30
N GLY A 73 5.06 4.07 -14.23
CA GLY A 73 4.26 3.70 -15.39
C GLY A 73 4.11 4.83 -16.42
N ILE A 74 4.09 6.08 -15.96
CA ILE A 74 4.08 7.29 -16.81
C ILE A 74 5.49 7.58 -17.34
N THR A 75 6.50 7.57 -16.47
CA THR A 75 7.87 8.00 -16.77
C THR A 75 8.60 7.04 -17.70
N MET A 76 8.47 5.72 -17.49
CA MET A 76 9.15 4.68 -18.27
C MET A 76 8.60 4.50 -19.69
N ARG A 77 7.55 5.23 -20.08
CA ARG A 77 7.10 5.34 -21.48
C ARG A 77 7.61 6.62 -22.17
N GLY A 78 8.34 7.46 -21.47
CA GLY A 78 8.99 8.67 -22.01
C GLY A 78 10.42 8.45 -22.50
N ILE A 79 10.94 7.21 -22.39
CA ILE A 79 12.15 6.70 -23.05
C ILE A 79 11.69 5.80 -24.20
#